data_AF-A0A7W8ACP9-F1
#
_entry.id   AF-A0A7W8ACP9-F1
#
_cell.length_a   1.000
_cell.length_b   1.000
_cell.length_c   1.000
_cell.angle_alpha   90.00
_cell.angle_beta   90.00
_cell.angle_gamma   90.00
#
_symmetry.space_group_name_H-M   'P 1'
#
loop_
_entity.id
_entity.type
_entity.pdbx_description
1 polymer ?
#
loop_
_entity_poly.entity_id
_entity_poly.type
_entity_poly.pdbx_seq_one_letter_code
_entity_poly.pdbx_strand_id
1 'polypeptide(L)'
;METARLLTLAERQFTQRISTALTSVGGTVDQWRVLGLLADGQGHPMTQVAEHVILAAPTVTKIVDKLVSQGLVYRRVDDADRRRVLIYASARGKAALRRWETAVEGERARLEQEAGEDLAQLAEVLTRIVARLS
;
A
#
# COMPACT_ATOMS: atom_id res chain seq x y z
N MET A 1 22.00 16.73 -8.95
CA MET A 1 20.89 16.43 -9.87
C MET A 1 19.60 17.01 -9.30
N GLU A 2 19.13 18.13 -9.84
CA GLU A 2 17.94 18.86 -9.37
C GLU A 2 16.64 18.04 -9.52
N THR A 3 16.51 17.30 -10.61
CA THR A 3 15.35 16.42 -10.88
C THR A 3 15.15 15.36 -9.80
N ALA A 4 16.24 14.73 -9.32
CA ALA A 4 16.16 13.72 -8.26
C ALA A 4 15.67 14.32 -6.93
N ARG A 5 16.08 15.56 -6.63
CA ARG A 5 15.61 16.29 -5.45
C ARG A 5 14.11 16.62 -5.56
N LEU A 6 13.66 17.15 -6.71
CA LEU A 6 12.25 17.46 -6.94
C LEU A 6 11.37 16.20 -6.86
N LEU A 7 11.82 15.09 -7.43
CA LEU A 7 11.13 13.81 -7.33
C LEU A 7 10.99 13.34 -5.88
N THR A 8 12.06 13.45 -5.10
CA THR A 8 12.06 13.08 -3.67
C THR A 8 11.12 13.97 -2.85
N LEU A 9 11.10 15.28 -3.13
CA LEU A 9 10.21 16.23 -2.45
C LEU A 9 8.74 15.95 -2.78
N ALA A 10 8.43 15.74 -4.07
CA ALA A 10 7.11 15.37 -4.53
C ALA A 10 6.64 14.08 -3.86
N GLU A 11 7.42 13.00 -3.95
CA GLU A 11 7.10 11.71 -3.31
C GLU A 11 6.77 11.89 -1.82
N ARG A 12 7.63 12.58 -1.06
CA ARG A 12 7.40 12.80 0.37
C ARG A 12 6.10 13.56 0.64
N GLN A 13 5.80 14.58 -0.15
CA GLN A 13 4.59 15.39 0.02
C GLN A 13 3.33 14.57 -0.30
N PHE A 14 3.33 13.82 -1.39
CA PHE A 14 2.23 12.91 -1.74
C PHE A 14 2.04 11.84 -0.65
N THR A 15 3.12 11.15 -0.25
CA THR A 15 3.10 10.12 0.79
C THR A 15 2.60 10.68 2.13
N GLN A 16 2.99 11.90 2.51
CA GLN A 16 2.53 12.52 3.75
C GLN A 16 1.02 12.83 3.74
N ARG A 17 0.48 13.29 2.61
CA ARG A 17 -0.96 13.56 2.48
C ARG A 17 -1.78 12.28 2.55
N ILE A 18 -1.37 11.25 1.80
CA ILE A 18 -1.99 9.93 1.86
C ILE A 18 -1.88 9.32 3.27
N SER A 19 -0.72 9.44 3.92
CA SER A 19 -0.51 9.00 5.30
C SER A 19 -1.45 9.69 6.29
N THR A 20 -1.66 11.00 6.13
CA THR A 20 -2.58 11.80 6.95
C THR A 20 -4.03 11.35 6.74
N ALA A 21 -4.44 11.17 5.49
CA ALA A 21 -5.78 10.68 5.14
C ALA A 21 -6.04 9.30 5.75
N LEU A 22 -5.09 8.36 5.61
CA LEU A 22 -5.20 7.02 6.20
C LEU A 22 -5.24 7.05 7.73
N THR A 23 -4.39 7.86 8.36
CA THR A 23 -4.33 7.98 9.83
C THR A 23 -5.66 8.48 10.39
N SER A 24 -6.34 9.40 9.68
CA SER A 24 -7.65 9.94 10.08
C SER A 24 -8.75 8.88 10.17
N VAL A 25 -8.58 7.75 9.45
CA VAL A 25 -9.52 6.61 9.42
C VAL A 25 -8.91 5.33 10.03
N GLY A 26 -7.84 5.49 10.83
CA GLY A 26 -7.25 4.40 11.62
C GLY A 26 -6.39 3.41 10.82
N GLY A 27 -5.85 3.81 9.68
CA GLY A 27 -4.90 3.02 8.87
C GLY A 27 -3.52 3.69 8.75
N THR A 28 -2.56 2.96 8.20
CA THR A 28 -1.26 3.49 7.77
C THR A 28 -1.01 3.12 6.31
N VAL A 29 -0.06 3.80 5.65
CA VAL A 29 0.30 3.50 4.24
C VAL A 29 0.67 2.02 4.07
N ASP A 30 1.51 1.48 4.95
CA ASP A 30 1.94 0.09 4.84
C ASP A 30 0.81 -0.90 5.12
N GLN A 31 -0.04 -0.63 6.11
CA GLN A 31 -1.21 -1.46 6.39
C GLN A 31 -2.19 -1.48 5.22
N TRP A 32 -2.41 -0.31 4.60
CA TRP A 32 -3.25 -0.16 3.42
C TRP A 32 -2.68 -0.94 2.23
N ARG A 33 -1.37 -0.83 1.96
CA ARG A 33 -0.69 -1.61 0.91
C ARG A 33 -0.80 -3.12 1.14
N VAL A 34 -0.57 -3.60 2.37
CA VAL A 34 -0.74 -5.02 2.70
C VAL A 34 -2.17 -5.48 2.44
N LEU A 35 -3.18 -4.75 2.93
CA LEU A 35 -4.57 -5.14 2.68
C LEU A 35 -4.96 -5.04 1.20
N GLY A 36 -4.40 -4.08 0.46
CA GLY A 36 -4.59 -3.93 -0.99
C GLY A 36 -4.12 -5.18 -1.75
N LEU A 37 -2.94 -5.71 -1.43
CA LEU A 37 -2.48 -6.99 -1.97
C LEU A 37 -3.46 -8.13 -1.66
N LEU A 38 -3.86 -8.26 -0.38
CA LEU A 38 -4.72 -9.35 0.09
C LEU A 38 -6.19 -9.24 -0.38
N ALA A 39 -6.55 -8.18 -1.11
CA ALA A 39 -7.92 -7.93 -1.57
C ALA A 39 -8.38 -8.95 -2.62
N ASP A 40 -7.45 -9.58 -3.35
CA ASP A 40 -7.71 -10.60 -4.36
C ASP A 40 -8.30 -11.92 -3.79
N GLY A 41 -8.23 -12.08 -2.47
CA GLY A 41 -8.75 -13.24 -1.74
C GLY A 41 -7.93 -14.52 -1.89
N GLN A 42 -6.81 -14.52 -2.60
CA GLN A 42 -6.01 -15.73 -2.85
C GLN A 42 -5.10 -16.09 -1.67
N GLY A 43 -4.76 -15.10 -0.85
CA GLY A 43 -3.85 -15.25 0.27
C GLY A 43 -2.40 -15.38 -0.19
N HIS A 44 -1.50 -14.69 0.52
CA HIS A 44 -0.12 -14.52 0.05
C HIS A 44 0.89 -14.94 1.11
N PRO A 45 2.02 -15.58 0.72
CA PRO A 45 3.10 -15.83 1.65
C PRO A 45 3.75 -14.51 2.09
N MET A 46 4.38 -14.51 3.27
CA MET A 46 5.07 -13.33 3.81
C MET A 46 6.13 -12.75 2.86
N THR A 47 6.77 -13.59 2.04
CA THR A 47 7.75 -13.16 1.03
C THR A 47 7.12 -12.27 -0.03
N GLN A 48 5.97 -12.69 -0.58
CA GLN A 48 5.24 -11.91 -1.57
C GLN A 48 4.66 -10.62 -0.96
N VAL A 49 4.21 -10.67 0.30
CA VAL A 49 3.80 -9.45 1.01
C VAL A 49 4.97 -8.47 1.11
N ALA A 50 6.17 -8.96 1.44
CA ALA A 50 7.37 -8.12 1.57
C ALA A 50 7.86 -7.53 0.25
N GLU A 51 7.83 -8.33 -0.82
CA GLU A 51 8.12 -7.87 -2.18
C GLU A 51 7.13 -6.78 -2.62
N HIS A 52 5.84 -6.97 -2.35
CA HIS A 52 4.81 -6.02 -2.76
C HIS A 52 4.91 -4.66 -2.04
N VAL A 53 5.15 -4.67 -0.73
CA VAL A 53 5.26 -3.40 0.03
C VAL A 53 6.66 -2.79 0.01
N ILE A 54 7.64 -3.48 -0.59
CA ILE A 54 9.04 -3.04 -0.73
C ILE A 54 9.66 -2.72 0.65
N LEU A 55 9.45 -3.60 1.63
CA LEU A 55 10.00 -3.46 2.99
C LEU A 55 10.75 -4.71 3.42
N ALA A 56 11.73 -4.52 4.29
CA ALA A 56 12.47 -5.63 4.89
C ALA A 56 11.53 -6.58 5.67
N ALA A 57 11.78 -7.88 5.58
CA ALA A 57 10.95 -8.92 6.20
C ALA A 57 10.63 -8.71 7.70
N PRO A 58 11.56 -8.22 8.56
CA PRO A 58 11.24 -7.93 9.95
C PRO A 58 10.19 -6.83 10.12
N THR A 59 10.21 -5.81 9.25
CA THR A 59 9.23 -4.71 9.26
C THR A 59 7.86 -5.23 8.84
N VAL A 60 7.80 -6.02 7.77
CA VAL A 60 6.55 -6.62 7.28
C VAL A 60 5.94 -7.56 8.30
N THR A 61 6.77 -8.33 9.01
CA THR A 61 6.31 -9.20 10.11
C THR A 61 5.58 -8.39 11.17
N LYS A 62 6.17 -7.28 11.63
CA LYS A 62 5.54 -6.37 12.62
C LYS A 62 4.22 -5.78 12.10
N ILE A 63 4.15 -5.40 10.82
CA ILE A 63 2.94 -4.87 10.20
C ILE A 63 1.84 -5.92 10.19
N VAL A 64 2.14 -7.13 9.73
CA VAL A 64 1.17 -8.24 9.65
C VAL A 64 0.74 -8.68 11.05
N ASP A 65 1.64 -8.75 12.03
CA ASP A 65 1.28 -9.05 13.42
C ASP A 65 0.31 -8.03 14.00
N LYS A 66 0.53 -6.74 13.71
CA LYS A 66 -0.41 -5.68 14.11
C LYS A 66 -1.76 -5.82 13.41
N LEU A 67 -1.78 -6.17 12.12
CA LEU A 67 -3.04 -6.42 11.41
C LEU A 67 -3.78 -7.65 11.95
N VAL A 68 -3.06 -8.69 12.38
CA VAL A 68 -3.63 -9.88 13.02
C VAL A 68 -4.23 -9.51 14.37
N SER A 69 -3.51 -8.76 15.21
CA SER A 69 -4.03 -8.33 16.52
C SER A 69 -5.25 -7.40 16.40
N GLN A 70 -5.38 -6.66 15.30
CA GLN A 70 -6.55 -5.85 14.97
C GLN A 70 -7.71 -6.66 14.33
N GLY A 71 -7.50 -7.96 14.08
CA GLY A 71 -8.46 -8.84 13.42
C GLY A 71 -8.70 -8.50 11.93
N LEU A 72 -7.78 -7.77 11.30
CA LEU A 72 -7.88 -7.34 9.90
C LEU A 72 -7.34 -8.39 8.94
N VAL A 73 -6.36 -9.18 9.37
CA VAL A 73 -5.85 -10.32 8.61
C VAL A 73 -5.77 -11.55 9.49
N TYR A 74 -5.65 -12.71 8.88
CA TYR A 74 -5.41 -13.97 9.57
C TYR A 74 -4.39 -14.81 8.80
N ARG A 75 -3.81 -15.78 9.51
CA ARG A 75 -2.82 -16.72 8.97
C ARG A 75 -3.46 -18.07 8.81
N ARG A 76 -3.19 -18.75 7.70
CA ARG A 76 -3.63 -20.11 7.44
C ARG A 76 -2.49 -20.90 6.81
N VAL A 77 -2.33 -22.16 7.24
CA VAL A 77 -1.42 -23.10 6.58
C VAL A 77 -1.91 -23.35 5.16
N ASP A 78 -1.01 -23.35 4.19
CA ASP A 78 -1.34 -23.66 2.80
C ASP A 78 -1.74 -25.14 2.68
N ASP A 79 -2.89 -25.40 2.07
CA ASP A 79 -3.41 -26.75 1.87
C ASP A 79 -2.53 -27.55 0.88
N ALA A 80 -1.86 -26.86 -0.06
CA ALA A 80 -0.99 -27.47 -1.06
C ALA A 80 0.43 -27.78 -0.54
N ASP A 81 0.96 -26.97 0.38
CA ASP A 81 2.22 -27.21 1.06
C ASP A 81 2.13 -26.77 2.52
N ARG A 82 1.94 -27.72 3.43
CA ARG A 82 1.75 -27.45 4.86
C ARG A 82 2.93 -26.76 5.55
N ARG A 83 4.08 -26.63 4.89
CA ARG A 83 5.24 -25.85 5.37
C ARG A 83 5.07 -24.36 5.14
N ARG A 84 4.14 -23.95 4.28
CA ARG A 84 3.85 -22.55 3.95
C ARG A 84 2.72 -22.01 4.80
N VAL A 85 2.85 -20.75 5.20
CA VAL A 85 1.79 -19.98 5.86
C VAL A 85 1.41 -18.83 4.94
N LEU A 86 0.12 -18.73 4.65
CA LEU A 86 -0.48 -17.69 3.83
C LEU A 86 -1.22 -16.69 4.71
N ILE A 87 -1.15 -15.42 4.33
CA ILE A 87 -1.84 -14.31 4.97
C ILE A 87 -3.09 -13.99 4.15
N TYR A 88 -4.23 -13.86 4.81
CA TYR A 88 -5.51 -13.55 4.18
C TYR A 88 -6.14 -12.32 4.83
N ALA A 89 -6.84 -11.49 4.04
CA ALA A 89 -7.70 -10.45 4.58
C ALA A 89 -8.95 -11.07 5.21
N SER A 90 -9.29 -10.65 6.43
CA SER A 90 -10.57 -11.01 7.06
C SER A 90 -11.72 -10.18 6.45
N ALA A 91 -12.97 -10.51 6.74
CA ALA A 91 -14.11 -9.67 6.39
C ALA A 91 -13.98 -8.25 6.98
N ARG A 92 -13.45 -8.15 8.21
CA ARG A 92 -13.14 -6.87 8.87
C ARG A 92 -12.00 -6.13 8.17
N GLY A 93 -10.98 -6.85 7.70
CA GLY A 93 -9.90 -6.31 6.87
C GLY A 93 -10.42 -5.70 5.58
N LYS A 94 -11.24 -6.44 4.83
CA LYS A 94 -11.88 -5.94 3.60
C LYS A 94 -12.75 -4.71 3.85
N ALA A 95 -13.47 -4.66 4.97
CA ALA A 95 -14.24 -3.48 5.36
C ALA A 95 -13.35 -2.29 5.74
N ALA A 96 -12.22 -2.52 6.43
CA ALA A 96 -11.24 -1.49 6.73
C ALA A 96 -10.61 -0.94 5.45
N LEU A 97 -10.22 -1.82 4.52
CA LEU A 97 -9.67 -1.45 3.22
C LEU A 97 -10.60 -0.51 2.45
N ARG A 98 -11.89 -0.84 2.32
CA ARG A 98 -12.86 0.04 1.64
C ARG A 98 -12.95 1.44 2.26
N ARG A 99 -12.90 1.54 3.60
CA ARG A 99 -12.89 2.84 4.29
C ARG A 99 -11.60 3.62 4.01
N TRP A 100 -10.47 2.92 4.01
CA TRP A 100 -9.17 3.52 3.72
C TRP A 100 -9.07 3.97 2.27
N GLU A 101 -9.53 3.17 1.32
CA GLU A 101 -9.63 3.53 -0.10
C GLU A 101 -10.49 4.77 -0.30
N THR A 102 -11.62 4.88 0.40
CA THR A 102 -12.46 6.10 0.35
C THR A 102 -11.69 7.35 0.80
N ALA A 103 -10.91 7.26 1.87
CA ALA A 103 -10.10 8.37 2.37
C ALA A 103 -8.94 8.72 1.41
N VAL A 104 -8.27 7.71 0.87
CA VAL A 104 -7.20 7.86 -0.12
C VAL A 104 -7.72 8.49 -1.40
N GLU A 105 -8.89 8.06 -1.88
CA GLU A 105 -9.48 8.57 -3.11
C GLU A 105 -9.95 10.02 -2.95
N GLY A 106 -10.53 10.36 -1.79
CA GLY A 106 -10.85 11.76 -1.47
C GLY A 106 -9.61 12.66 -1.47
N GLU A 107 -8.47 12.17 -0.98
CA GLU A 107 -7.21 12.92 -0.99
C GLU A 107 -6.56 12.98 -2.37
N ARG A 108 -6.66 11.91 -3.17
CA ARG A 108 -6.26 11.89 -4.58
C ARG A 108 -7.01 12.95 -5.38
N ALA A 109 -8.33 13.02 -5.25
CA ALA A 109 -9.14 13.99 -5.97
C ALA A 109 -8.75 15.45 -5.62
N ARG A 110 -8.40 15.73 -4.35
CA ARG A 110 -7.88 17.05 -3.94
C ARG A 110 -6.52 17.35 -4.57
N LEU A 111 -5.63 16.37 -4.59
CA LEU A 111 -4.32 16.48 -5.24
C LEU A 111 -4.46 16.78 -6.73
N GLU A 112 -5.38 16.11 -7.42
CA GLU A 112 -5.69 16.35 -8.84
C GLU A 112 -6.26 17.75 -9.08
N GLN A 113 -7.11 18.26 -8.17
CA GLN A 113 -7.62 19.63 -8.26
C GLN A 113 -6.55 20.69 -8.03
N GLU A 114 -5.62 20.45 -7.10
CA GLU A 114 -4.55 21.40 -6.75
C GLU A 114 -3.40 21.41 -7.76
N ALA A 115 -3.01 20.23 -8.27
CA ALA A 115 -1.90 20.07 -9.21
C ALA A 115 -2.35 20.18 -10.69
N GLY A 116 -3.64 20.01 -10.97
CA GLY A 116 -4.18 20.10 -12.33
C GLY A 116 -3.51 19.13 -13.30
N GLU A 117 -3.21 19.61 -14.50
CA GLU A 117 -2.59 18.83 -15.58
C GLU A 117 -1.18 18.32 -15.24
N ASP A 118 -0.47 18.96 -14.31
CA ASP A 118 0.90 18.60 -13.96
C ASP A 118 1.00 17.17 -13.40
N LEU A 119 -0.02 16.71 -12.66
CA LEU A 119 -0.02 15.36 -12.08
C LEU A 119 -0.17 14.28 -13.16
N ALA A 120 -1.01 14.53 -14.17
CA ALA A 120 -1.18 13.63 -15.31
C ALA A 120 0.10 13.57 -16.16
N GLN A 121 0.70 14.72 -16.46
CA GLN A 121 1.96 14.81 -17.18
C GLN A 121 3.11 14.11 -16.42
N LEU A 122 3.19 14.31 -15.09
CA LEU A 122 4.18 13.64 -14.25
C LEU A 122 4.02 12.11 -14.30
N ALA A 123 2.80 11.60 -14.20
CA ALA A 123 2.54 10.17 -14.28
C ALA A 123 2.99 9.58 -15.63
N GLU A 124 2.72 10.25 -16.75
CA GLU A 124 3.20 9.84 -18.07
C GLU A 124 4.74 9.82 -18.14
N VAL A 125 5.39 10.89 -17.67
CA VAL A 125 6.85 11.01 -17.67
C VAL A 125 7.48 9.92 -16.82
N LEU A 126 6.98 9.70 -15.60
CA LEU A 126 7.47 8.65 -14.70
C LEU A 126 7.28 7.26 -15.31
N THR A 127 6.14 6.99 -15.93
CA THR A 127 5.87 5.71 -16.62
C THR A 127 6.90 5.47 -17.73
N ARG A 128 7.19 6.48 -18.56
CA ARG A 128 8.22 6.38 -19.62
C ARG A 128 9.63 6.18 -19.06
N ILE A 129 9.96 6.82 -17.93
CA ILE A 129 11.27 6.65 -17.28
C ILE A 129 11.40 5.24 -16.71
N VAL A 130 10.41 4.77 -15.95
CA VAL A 130 10.40 3.43 -15.36
C VAL A 130 10.56 2.37 -16.45
N ALA A 131 9.81 2.45 -17.55
CA ALA A 131 9.89 1.51 -18.66
C ALA A 131 11.24 1.50 -19.42
N ARG A 132 12.02 2.59 -19.34
CA ARG A 132 13.36 2.68 -19.96
C ARG A 132 14.49 2.23 -19.04
N LEU A 133 14.25 2.22 -17.73
CA LEU A 133 15.22 1.85 -16.70
C LEU A 133 15.04 0.41 -16.20
N SER A 134 13.86 -0.18 -16.43
CA SER A 134 13.58 -1.61 -16.29
C SER A 134 14.15 -2.41 -17.45
#